data_AF-A0A841AKY9-F1
#
_entry.id   AF-A0A841AKY9-F1
#
_cell.length_a   1.000
_cell.length_b   1.000
_cell.length_c   1.000
_cell.angle_alpha   90.00
_cell.angle_beta   90.00
_cell.angle_gamma   90.00
#
_symmetry.space_group_name_H-M   'P 1'
#
loop_
_entity.id
_entity.type
_entity.pdbx_description
1 polymer ?
#
loop_
_entity_poly.entity_id
_entity_poly.type
_entity_poly.pdbx_seq_one_letter_code
_entity_poly.pdbx_strand_id
1 'polypeptide(L)' 'MTDDDGTVSGDVGTHETDALLSRLRLIEDQPLDTRADAYAHVHEQLQSELEGGDTHR' A
#
# COMPACT_ATOMS: atom_id res chain seq x y z
N MET A 1 -9.86 22.09 -25.82
CA MET A 1 -8.54 21.57 -26.25
C MET A 1 -7.54 22.51 -25.61
N THR A 2 -7.27 22.41 -24.32
CA THR A 2 -6.78 21.30 -23.46
C THR A 2 -7.02 21.76 -22.00
N ASP A 3 -7.06 20.98 -20.92
CA ASP A 3 -7.33 19.59 -20.60
C ASP A 3 -7.72 19.63 -19.10
N ASP A 4 -8.62 18.75 -18.71
CA ASP A 4 -9.11 18.53 -17.35
C ASP A 4 -8.03 17.77 -16.54
N ASP A 5 -7.31 18.44 -15.63
CA ASP A 5 -6.21 17.85 -14.82
C ASP A 5 -6.48 17.87 -13.30
N GLY A 6 -7.75 17.88 -12.90
CA GLY A 6 -8.13 18.25 -11.53
C GLY A 6 -8.31 17.15 -10.49
N THR A 7 -8.28 15.84 -10.80
CA THR A 7 -8.89 14.84 -9.87
C THR A 7 -8.18 13.48 -9.71
N VAL A 8 -6.95 13.29 -10.17
CA VAL A 8 -6.29 11.97 -10.06
C VAL A 8 -5.83 11.61 -8.63
N SER A 9 -5.62 12.57 -7.71
CA SER A 9 -5.08 12.26 -6.37
C SER A 9 -5.98 11.42 -5.46
N GLY A 10 -7.31 11.44 -5.63
CA GLY A 10 -8.23 10.63 -4.82
C GLY A 10 -8.34 9.18 -5.30
N ASP A 11 -8.12 8.97 -6.59
CA ASP A 11 -8.19 7.67 -7.28
C ASP A 11 -6.96 6.82 -6.94
N VAL A 12 -5.77 7.42 -6.97
CA VAL A 12 -4.49 6.74 -6.68
C VAL A 12 -4.47 6.17 -5.25
N GLY A 13 -4.84 6.94 -4.23
CA GLY A 13 -4.86 6.45 -2.85
C GLY A 13 -5.89 5.34 -2.59
N THR A 14 -6.99 5.33 -3.35
CA THR A 14 -7.99 4.25 -3.30
C THR A 14 -7.42 2.98 -3.93
N HIS A 15 -6.76 3.09 -5.07
CA HIS A 15 -6.11 1.97 -5.74
C HIS A 15 -4.97 1.35 -4.92
N GLU A 16 -4.16 2.16 -4.25
CA GLU A 16 -3.11 1.68 -3.34
C GLU A 16 -3.69 0.93 -2.14
N THR A 17 -4.79 1.43 -1.58
CA THR A 17 -5.52 0.75 -0.50
C THR A 17 -6.07 -0.61 -0.95
N ASP A 18 -6.67 -0.68 -2.14
CA ASP A 18 -7.20 -1.94 -2.70
C ASP A 18 -6.08 -2.96 -2.99
N ALA A 19 -4.92 -2.49 -3.45
CA ALA A 19 -3.74 -3.32 -3.67
C ALA A 19 -3.21 -3.89 -2.34
N LEU A 20 -3.15 -3.07 -1.28
CA LEU A 20 -2.76 -3.52 0.06
C LEU A 20 -3.73 -4.57 0.59
N LEU A 21 -5.04 -4.33 0.48
CA LEU A 21 -6.07 -5.28 0.92
C LEU A 21 -5.98 -6.62 0.17
N SER A 22 -5.75 -6.57 -1.14
CA SER A 22 -5.55 -7.77 -1.97
C SER A 22 -4.34 -8.58 -1.52
N ARG A 23 -3.24 -7.89 -1.19
CA ARG A 23 -2.03 -8.52 -0.66
C ARG A 23 -2.24 -9.15 0.72
N LEU A 24 -2.95 -8.48 1.63
CA LEU A 24 -3.25 -9.03 2.96
C LEU A 24 -4.07 -10.32 2.87
N ARG A 25 -5.06 -10.38 1.97
CA ARG A 25 -5.82 -11.62 1.72
C ARG A 25 -4.94 -12.76 1.24
N LEU A 26 -4.00 -12.49 0.34
CA LEU A 26 -3.03 -13.49 -0.12
C LEU A 26 -2.12 -13.99 1.02
N ILE A 27 -1.79 -13.15 2.00
CA ILE A 27 -1.03 -13.55 3.19
C ILE A 27 -1.87 -14.44 4.09
N GLU A 28 -3.16 -14.12 4.28
CA GLU A 28 -4.07 -14.91 5.11
C GLU A 28 -4.29 -16.34 4.60
N ASP A 29 -4.20 -16.53 3.28
CA ASP A 29 -4.27 -17.84 2.63
C ASP A 29 -2.99 -18.70 2.81
N GLN A 30 -1.90 -18.12 3.35
CA GLN A 30 -0.66 -18.85 3.60
C GLN A 30 -0.70 -19.65 4.92
N PRO A 31 0.15 -20.70 5.03
CA PRO A 31 0.39 -21.40 6.29
C PRO A 31 0.79 -20.46 7.44
N LEU A 32 0.39 -20.81 8.67
CA LEU A 32 0.60 -19.97 9.85
C LEU A 32 2.08 -19.64 10.12
N ASP A 33 2.97 -20.58 9.81
CA ASP A 33 4.42 -20.44 9.97
C ASP A 33 5.03 -19.38 9.05
N THR A 34 4.47 -19.16 7.85
CA THR A 34 5.01 -18.16 6.90
C THR A 34 4.32 -16.80 6.98
N ARG A 35 3.16 -16.71 7.64
CA ARG A 35 2.39 -15.47 7.76
C ARG A 35 3.13 -14.37 8.51
N ALA A 36 3.85 -14.71 9.58
CA ALA A 36 4.55 -13.73 10.40
C ALA A 36 5.60 -12.96 9.59
N ASP A 37 6.43 -13.67 8.82
CA ASP A 37 7.45 -13.07 7.96
C ASP A 37 6.83 -12.22 6.85
N ALA A 38 5.74 -12.68 6.26
CA ALA A 38 5.02 -11.94 5.22
C ALA A 38 4.41 -10.62 5.75
N TYR A 39 3.84 -10.64 6.96
CA TYR A 39 3.36 -9.40 7.59
C TYR A 39 4.48 -8.47 8.01
N ALA A 40 5.62 -8.99 8.48
CA ALA A 40 6.79 -8.17 8.80
C ALA A 40 7.25 -7.38 7.58
N HIS A 41 7.34 -8.03 6.42
CA HIS A 41 7.69 -7.35 5.16
C HIS A 41 6.65 -6.29 4.75
N VAL A 42 5.36 -6.52 4.94
CA VAL A 42 4.34 -5.49 4.68
C VAL A 42 4.52 -4.30 5.61
N HIS A 43 4.77 -4.56 6.90
CA HIS A 43 4.99 -3.50 7.90
C HIS A 43 6.22 -2.65 7.56
N GLU A 44 7.34 -3.28 7.19
CA GLU A 44 8.57 -2.57 6.79
C GLU A 44 8.35 -1.65 5.58
N GLN A 45 7.57 -2.10 4.59
CA GLN A 45 7.25 -1.28 3.42
C GLN A 45 6.40 -0.07 3.78
N LEU A 46 5.33 -0.28 4.56
CA LEU A 46 4.46 0.81 5.03
C LEU A 46 5.23 1.80 5.89
N GLN A 47 6.11 1.31 6.76
CA GLN A 47 6.97 2.16 7.57
C GLN A 47 7.90 3.00 6.68
N SER A 48 8.54 2.39 5.67
CA SER A 48 9.39 3.12 4.74
C SER A 48 8.62 4.17 3.92
N GLU A 49 7.38 3.89 3.53
CA GLU A 49 6.53 4.84 2.81
C GLU A 49 6.13 6.03 3.69
N LEU A 50 5.80 5.77 4.97
CA LEU A 50 5.48 6.83 5.93
C LEU A 50 6.70 7.69 6.27
N GLU A 51 7.85 7.06 6.53
CA GLU A 51 9.11 7.76 6.81
C GLU A 51 9.61 8.55 5.59
N GLY A 52 9.47 7.98 4.38
CA GLY A 52 9.81 8.65 3.13
C GLY A 52 8.86 9.81 2.78
N GLY A 53 7.57 9.65 3.06
CA GLY A 53 6.56 10.70 2.90
C GLY A 53 6.73 11.88 3.86
N ASP A 54 7.26 11.64 5.06
CA ASP A 54 7.53 12.69 6.07
C ASP A 54 8.72 13.58 5.70
N THR A 55 9.60 13.14 4.78
CA THR A 55 10.70 13.98 4.25
C THR A 55 10.26 15.00 3.20
N HIS A 56 9.03 14.87 2.67
CA HIS A 56 8.47 15.75 1.64
C HIS A 56 7.49 16.81 2.19
N ARG A 57 7.41 16.98 3.51
CA ARG A 57 6.55 17.99 4.18
C ARG A 57 7.35 19.20 4.67
#